data_AF-A0A2V5NK60-F1
#
_entry.id   AF-A0A2V5NK60-F1
#
_cell.length_a   1.000
_cell.length_b   1.000
_cell.length_c   1.000
_cell.angle_alpha   90.00
_cell.angle_beta   90.00
_cell.angle_gamma   90.00
#
_symmetry.space_group_name_H-M   'P 1'
#
loop_
_entity.id
_entity.type
_entity.pdbx_description
1 polymer ?
#
loop_
_entity_poly.entity_id
_entity_poly.type
_entity_poly.pdbx_seq_one_letter_code
_entity_poly.pdbx_strand_id
1 'polypeptide(L)'
;MIAGGLDELVSLISLLSGAVAGVTAFMSMPSGSGASDQTRDRANQFTRYRSIWLWALGVIFGMFAFRSFCWLLYYDGDAMRIQSPHNLGDLGLHVAYIRNFANGVRLWPDSPLYVFSKLRYPAGMDLFNALFANLGFDLRHQLAATGLIASIATFYAFYRWSGAFGIAGFLFNGGVAGYEFFQTWKFLAYQDTPTISWKSIALTMFVTQRGLLYAIPAGLA
;
A
#
# COMPACT_ATOMS: atom_id res chain seq x y z
N MET A 1 -33.77 -12.50 -4.93
CA MET A 1 -32.60 -13.29 -5.36
C MET A 1 -31.41 -12.78 -4.57
N ILE A 2 -30.88 -13.53 -3.61
CA ILE A 2 -29.99 -13.02 -2.53
C ILE A 2 -28.51 -13.42 -2.74
N ALA A 3 -28.15 -14.24 -3.72
CA ALA A 3 -26.79 -14.76 -3.81
C ALA A 3 -26.24 -14.63 -5.23
N GLY A 4 -25.30 -13.70 -5.41
CA GLY A 4 -24.54 -13.61 -6.65
C GLY A 4 -23.45 -12.56 -6.58
N GLY A 5 -23.79 -11.31 -6.26
CA GLY A 5 -22.85 -10.19 -6.31
C GLY A 5 -22.85 -9.35 -5.03
N LEU A 6 -22.05 -8.28 -5.05
CA LEU A 6 -22.05 -7.27 -4.01
C LEU A 6 -23.37 -6.50 -4.00
N ASP A 7 -23.91 -6.34 -2.80
CA ASP A 7 -25.05 -5.47 -2.47
C ASP A 7 -24.65 -4.58 -1.29
N GLU A 8 -25.37 -3.49 -1.05
CA GLU A 8 -25.09 -2.51 0.00
C GLU A 8 -25.02 -3.19 1.38
N LEU A 9 -25.97 -4.07 1.68
CA LEU A 9 -26.03 -4.80 2.94
C LEU A 9 -24.83 -5.74 3.11
N VAL A 10 -24.46 -6.48 2.05
CA VAL A 10 -23.28 -7.37 2.07
C VAL A 10 -22.00 -6.57 2.28
N SER A 11 -21.90 -5.41 1.62
CA SER A 11 -20.75 -4.52 1.72
C SER A 11 -20.59 -3.98 3.13
N LEU A 12 -21.68 -3.51 3.74
CA LEU A 12 -21.70 -2.99 5.11
C LEU A 12 -21.30 -4.07 6.12
N ILE A 13 -21.93 -5.24 6.06
CA ILE A 13 -21.63 -6.34 6.99
C ILE A 13 -20.17 -6.81 6.84
N SER A 14 -19.66 -6.89 5.61
CA SER A 14 -18.28 -7.30 5.35
C SER A 14 -17.27 -6.30 5.92
N LEU A 15 -17.53 -5.00 5.78
CA LEU A 15 -16.66 -3.96 6.34
C LEU A 15 -16.69 -3.96 7.87
N LEU A 16 -17.87 -4.08 8.50
CA LEU A 16 -17.99 -4.11 9.96
C LEU A 16 -17.33 -5.36 10.56
N SER A 17 -17.61 -6.54 10.00
CA SER A 17 -17.01 -7.80 10.47
C SER A 17 -15.50 -7.81 10.26
N GLY A 18 -15.01 -7.33 9.10
CA GLY A 18 -13.59 -7.19 8.81
C GLY A 18 -12.88 -6.22 9.75
N ALA A 19 -13.50 -5.09 10.08
CA ALA A 19 -12.96 -4.13 11.05
C ALA A 19 -12.86 -4.74 12.46
N VAL A 20 -13.90 -5.44 12.92
CA VAL A 20 -13.89 -6.13 14.21
C VAL A 20 -12.80 -7.21 14.25
N ALA A 21 -12.71 -8.05 13.21
CA ALA A 21 -11.67 -9.07 13.09
C ALA A 21 -10.25 -8.47 13.06
N GLY A 22 -10.04 -7.38 12.32
CA GLY A 22 -8.76 -6.69 12.24
C GLY A 22 -8.34 -6.09 13.58
N VAL A 23 -9.25 -5.41 14.27
CA VAL A 23 -8.97 -4.81 15.59
C VAL A 23 -8.69 -5.89 16.63
N THR A 24 -9.50 -6.95 16.68
CA THR A 24 -9.30 -8.06 17.63
C THR A 24 -7.98 -8.78 17.39
N ALA A 25 -7.62 -9.05 16.13
CA ALA A 25 -6.33 -9.62 15.77
C ALA A 25 -5.17 -8.71 16.19
N PHE A 26 -5.27 -7.40 15.93
CA PHE A 26 -4.25 -6.43 16.33
C PHE A 26 -4.05 -6.38 17.85
N MET A 27 -5.14 -6.34 18.62
CA MET A 27 -5.08 -6.31 20.09
C MET A 27 -4.57 -7.63 20.68
N SER A 28 -4.73 -8.74 19.97
CA SER A 28 -4.27 -10.07 20.40
C SER A 28 -2.80 -10.32 20.08
N MET A 29 -2.13 -9.46 19.32
CA MET A 29 -0.72 -9.63 19.00
C MET A 29 0.14 -9.51 20.27
N PRO A 30 0.96 -10.54 20.61
CA PRO A 30 1.84 -10.46 21.76
C PRO A 30 2.77 -9.25 21.65
N SER A 31 2.88 -8.46 22.72
CA SER A 31 3.93 -7.45 22.80
C SER A 31 5.25 -8.18 22.97
N GLY A 32 6.16 -8.04 22.01
CA GLY A 32 7.48 -8.66 22.08
C GLY A 32 8.29 -8.10 23.25
N SER A 33 8.15 -8.68 24.43
CA SER A 33 8.95 -8.38 25.62
C SER A 33 9.43 -9.68 26.25
N GLY A 34 10.41 -10.29 25.60
CA GLY A 34 11.10 -11.51 26.04
C GLY A 34 12.62 -11.35 26.10
N ALA A 35 13.12 -10.17 26.49
CA ALA A 35 14.55 -9.97 26.77
C ALA A 35 14.73 -9.63 28.25
N SER A 36 15.46 -10.51 28.94
CA SER A 36 15.74 -10.54 30.38
C SER A 36 16.25 -9.23 30.97
N ASP A 37 15.84 -8.98 32.21
CA ASP A 37 15.98 -7.74 33.00
C ASP A 37 17.41 -7.19 33.17
N GLN A 38 18.47 -8.01 32.99
CA GLN A 38 19.85 -7.58 33.27
C GLN A 38 20.55 -6.80 32.13
N THR A 39 20.00 -6.81 30.91
CA THR A 39 20.54 -6.02 29.79
C THR A 39 19.99 -4.57 29.78
N ARG A 40 19.03 -4.25 30.65
CA ARG A 40 18.25 -3.01 30.64
C ARG A 40 19.03 -1.76 31.05
N ASP A 41 20.05 -1.89 31.91
CA ASP A 41 20.78 -0.71 32.40
C ASP A 41 21.84 -0.16 31.42
N ARG A 42 22.41 -0.99 30.54
CA ARG A 42 23.26 -0.50 29.42
C ARG A 42 22.46 -0.12 28.17
N ALA A 43 21.26 -0.70 27.97
CA ALA A 43 20.35 -0.31 26.91
C ALA A 43 19.78 1.11 27.11
N ASN A 44 19.77 1.63 28.33
CA ASN A 44 19.12 2.90 28.67
C ASN A 44 19.76 4.18 28.09
N GLN A 45 21.02 4.14 27.65
CA GLN A 45 21.61 5.23 26.85
C GLN A 45 21.30 5.12 25.35
N PHE A 46 21.07 3.90 24.83
CA PHE A 46 20.67 3.66 23.44
C PHE A 46 19.15 3.83 23.20
N THR A 47 18.32 3.73 24.24
CA THR A 47 16.85 3.93 24.15
C THR A 47 16.40 5.38 24.19
N ARG A 48 17.23 6.32 24.68
CA ARG A 48 16.92 7.76 24.60
C ARG A 48 17.06 8.29 23.16
N TYR A 49 17.90 7.63 22.35
CA TYR A 49 18.05 7.80 20.89
C TYR A 49 17.19 6.80 20.09
N ARG A 50 15.98 6.52 20.57
CA ARG A 50 14.93 5.76 19.88
C ARG A 50 13.92 6.71 19.20
N SER A 51 14.24 7.48 18.16
CA SER A 51 15.50 7.88 17.51
C SER A 51 15.07 9.02 16.61
N ILE A 52 15.74 10.18 16.63
CA ILE A 52 15.45 11.26 15.68
C ILE A 52 15.43 10.72 14.23
N TRP A 53 16.24 9.69 13.96
CA TRP A 53 16.26 8.94 12.70
C TRP A 53 14.98 8.15 12.41
N LEU A 54 14.34 7.55 13.41
CA LEU A 54 13.07 6.86 13.23
C LEU A 54 11.96 7.86 12.87
N TRP A 55 11.93 9.00 13.54
CA TRP A 55 10.99 10.09 13.22
C TRP A 55 11.26 10.67 11.84
N ALA A 56 12.52 10.92 11.50
CA ALA A 56 12.92 11.37 10.17
C ALA A 56 12.50 10.36 9.10
N LEU A 57 12.76 9.06 9.30
CA LEU A 57 12.30 8.00 8.40
C LEU A 57 10.78 7.94 8.32
N GLY A 58 10.07 8.10 9.42
CA GLY A 58 8.60 8.19 9.46
C GLY A 58 8.07 9.36 8.65
N VAL A 59 8.68 10.53 8.77
CA VAL A 59 8.34 11.72 7.98
C VAL A 59 8.60 11.48 6.50
N ILE A 60 9.78 10.95 6.13
CA ILE A 60 10.12 10.70 4.71
C ILE A 60 9.18 9.63 4.12
N PHE A 61 8.93 8.54 4.85
CA PHE A 61 8.00 7.49 4.42
C PHE A 61 6.57 8.03 4.29
N GLY A 62 6.13 8.87 5.25
CA GLY A 62 4.84 9.54 5.21
C GLY A 62 4.70 10.49 4.02
N MET A 63 5.74 11.30 3.74
CA MET A 63 5.79 12.15 2.55
C MET A 63 5.72 11.33 1.26
N PHE A 64 6.47 10.23 1.19
CA PHE A 64 6.42 9.30 0.06
C PHE A 64 5.02 8.72 -0.13
N ALA A 65 4.41 8.19 0.94
CA ALA A 65 3.08 7.59 0.89
C ALA A 65 2.02 8.61 0.50
N PHE A 66 2.03 9.80 1.13
CA PHE A 66 1.10 10.88 0.82
C PHE A 66 1.23 11.33 -0.63
N ARG A 67 2.46 11.59 -1.09
CA ARG A 67 2.71 12.02 -2.46
C ARG A 67 2.26 10.97 -3.49
N SER A 68 2.48 9.68 -3.19
CA SER A 68 2.21 8.58 -4.12
C SER A 68 0.74 8.20 -4.18
N PHE A 69 0.03 8.17 -3.04
CA PHE A 69 -1.35 7.71 -2.96
C PHE A 69 -2.38 8.83 -3.12
N CYS A 70 -2.13 10.06 -2.63
CA CYS A 70 -3.07 11.16 -2.82
C CYS A 70 -3.11 11.67 -4.27
N TRP A 71 -2.03 11.48 -5.04
CA TRP A 71 -1.96 11.76 -6.48
C TRP A 71 -1.97 10.49 -7.34
N LEU A 72 -2.43 9.38 -6.78
CA LEU A 72 -2.56 8.12 -7.53
C LEU A 72 -3.48 8.29 -8.74
N LEU A 73 -4.60 8.98 -8.54
CA LEU A 73 -5.61 9.28 -9.54
C LEU A 73 -6.11 10.73 -9.33
N TYR A 74 -5.72 11.64 -10.22
CA TYR A 74 -6.09 13.06 -10.11
C TYR A 74 -6.81 13.56 -11.37
N TYR A 75 -7.54 14.67 -11.27
CA TYR A 75 -8.24 15.30 -12.39
C TYR A 75 -7.39 16.49 -12.81
N ASP A 76 -7.17 16.63 -14.10
CA ASP A 76 -6.53 17.79 -14.72
C ASP A 76 -7.48 18.27 -15.83
N GLY A 77 -8.35 19.22 -15.47
CA GLY A 77 -9.56 19.52 -16.23
C GLY A 77 -10.47 18.29 -16.34
N ASP A 78 -10.86 17.94 -17.56
CA ASP A 78 -11.70 16.77 -17.85
C ASP A 78 -10.88 15.46 -17.95
N ALA A 79 -9.55 15.54 -17.95
CA ALA A 79 -8.69 14.38 -18.08
C ALA A 79 -8.40 13.76 -16.70
N MET A 80 -8.63 12.45 -16.59
CA MET A 80 -8.12 11.66 -15.47
C MET A 80 -6.64 11.35 -15.72
N ARG A 81 -5.77 11.79 -14.81
CA ARG A 81 -4.32 11.59 -14.89
C ARG A 81 -3.80 10.74 -13.75
N ILE A 82 -2.67 10.10 -14.02
CA ILE A 82 -1.96 9.19 -13.12
C ILE A 82 -0.55 9.73 -12.98
N GLN A 83 -0.05 9.80 -11.75
CA GLN A 83 1.29 10.35 -11.50
C GLN A 83 2.41 9.49 -12.09
N SER A 84 2.36 8.17 -11.82
CA SER A 84 3.47 7.27 -12.13
C SER A 84 3.23 6.54 -13.46
N PRO A 85 4.18 6.60 -14.42
CA PRO A 85 4.12 5.79 -15.63
C PRO A 85 4.04 4.29 -15.35
N HIS A 86 4.66 3.83 -14.24
CA HIS A 86 4.62 2.43 -13.81
C HIS A 86 3.23 1.95 -13.39
N ASN A 87 2.33 2.89 -13.05
CA ASN A 87 0.98 2.57 -12.61
C ASN A 87 -0.06 2.80 -13.72
N LEU A 88 0.34 3.31 -14.89
CA LEU A 88 -0.59 3.74 -15.92
C LEU A 88 -1.37 2.58 -16.55
N GLY A 89 -0.69 1.44 -16.78
CA GLY A 89 -1.33 0.23 -17.30
C GLY A 89 -2.20 -0.49 -16.25
N ASP A 90 -1.67 -0.64 -15.04
CA ASP A 90 -2.33 -1.44 -13.99
C ASP A 90 -3.52 -0.71 -13.36
N LEU A 91 -3.45 0.62 -13.18
CA LEU A 91 -4.52 1.35 -12.50
C LEU A 91 -5.83 1.36 -13.27
N GLY A 92 -5.80 1.41 -14.61
CA GLY A 92 -6.99 1.29 -15.44
C GLY A 92 -7.70 -0.06 -15.23
N LEU A 93 -6.92 -1.14 -15.16
CA LEU A 93 -7.42 -2.49 -14.87
C LEU A 93 -8.06 -2.56 -13.48
N HIS A 94 -7.40 -2.02 -12.45
CA HIS A 94 -7.93 -1.99 -11.09
C HIS A 94 -9.24 -1.21 -10.98
N VAL A 95 -9.31 -0.02 -11.61
CA VAL A 95 -10.53 0.81 -11.64
C VAL A 95 -11.68 0.05 -12.30
N ALA A 96 -11.41 -0.66 -13.40
CA ALA A 96 -12.40 -1.48 -14.08
C ALA A 96 -12.91 -2.61 -13.19
N TYR A 97 -12.02 -3.34 -12.49
CA TYR A 97 -12.44 -4.41 -11.59
C TYR A 97 -13.25 -3.91 -10.40
N ILE A 98 -12.82 -2.82 -9.74
CA ILE A 98 -13.56 -2.23 -8.62
C ILE A 98 -14.98 -1.87 -9.03
N ARG A 99 -15.14 -1.19 -10.17
CA ARG A 99 -16.46 -0.81 -10.68
C ARG A 99 -17.29 -2.02 -11.08
N ASN A 100 -16.68 -3.04 -11.69
CA ASN A 100 -17.37 -4.27 -12.06
C ASN A 100 -17.90 -5.02 -10.83
N PHE A 101 -17.09 -5.11 -9.77
CA PHE A 101 -17.50 -5.68 -8.49
C PHE A 101 -18.62 -4.86 -7.83
N ALA A 102 -18.47 -3.54 -7.78
CA ALA A 102 -19.45 -2.63 -7.19
C ALA A 102 -20.80 -2.62 -7.94
N ASN A 103 -20.82 -2.95 -9.23
CA ASN A 103 -22.05 -3.10 -10.00
C ASN A 103 -22.80 -4.42 -9.73
N GLY A 104 -22.39 -5.19 -8.71
CA GLY A 104 -23.10 -6.41 -8.31
C GLY A 104 -22.90 -7.59 -9.25
N VAL A 105 -21.78 -7.64 -9.99
CA VAL A 105 -21.44 -8.79 -10.84
C VAL A 105 -21.41 -10.08 -10.02
N ARG A 106 -21.77 -11.21 -10.63
CA ARG A 106 -21.68 -12.51 -9.97
C ARG A 106 -20.23 -12.82 -9.58
N LEU A 107 -20.00 -13.06 -8.30
CA LEU A 107 -18.75 -13.55 -7.75
C LEU A 107 -18.70 -15.08 -7.87
N TRP A 108 -17.66 -15.67 -8.43
CA TRP A 108 -16.47 -15.05 -9.00
C TRP A 108 -16.66 -14.68 -10.50
N PRO A 109 -16.22 -13.49 -10.96
CA PRO A 109 -16.47 -13.02 -12.32
C PRO A 109 -15.70 -13.85 -13.35
N ASP A 110 -16.23 -13.86 -14.57
CA ASP A 110 -15.57 -14.49 -15.71
C ASP A 110 -14.32 -13.70 -16.13
N SER A 111 -13.35 -14.41 -16.70
CA SER A 111 -12.12 -13.80 -17.20
C SER A 111 -12.41 -13.01 -18.47
N PRO A 112 -11.97 -11.74 -18.56
CA PRO A 112 -12.09 -10.98 -19.80
C PRO A 112 -11.15 -11.48 -20.91
N LEU A 113 -10.15 -12.30 -20.57
CA LEU A 113 -9.12 -12.78 -21.51
C LEU A 113 -9.44 -14.17 -22.09
N TYR A 114 -10.19 -15.00 -21.37
CA TYR A 114 -10.39 -16.41 -21.73
C TYR A 114 -11.84 -16.82 -21.51
N VAL A 115 -12.48 -17.26 -22.60
CA VAL A 115 -13.86 -17.77 -22.59
C VAL A 115 -13.96 -19.01 -21.70
N PHE A 116 -15.06 -19.13 -20.95
CA PHE A 116 -15.33 -20.23 -20.00
C PHE A 116 -14.33 -20.38 -18.86
N SER A 117 -13.56 -19.33 -18.55
CA SER A 117 -12.67 -19.33 -17.38
C SER A 117 -13.05 -18.23 -16.39
N LYS A 118 -12.68 -18.45 -15.13
CA LYS A 118 -12.85 -17.47 -14.06
C LYS A 118 -11.64 -16.55 -13.97
N LEU A 119 -11.86 -15.32 -13.49
CA LEU A 119 -10.80 -14.33 -13.31
C LEU A 119 -9.68 -14.87 -12.40
N ARG A 120 -8.47 -15.09 -12.92
CA ARG A 120 -7.30 -15.55 -12.12
C ARG A 120 -6.37 -14.38 -11.82
N TYR A 121 -6.86 -13.46 -11.02
CA TYR A 121 -6.17 -12.23 -10.65
C TYR A 121 -6.34 -12.01 -9.13
N PRO A 122 -5.31 -11.52 -8.41
CA PRO A 122 -5.37 -11.25 -6.97
C PRO A 122 -6.31 -10.05 -6.67
N ALA A 123 -7.61 -10.29 -6.76
CA ALA A 123 -8.65 -9.27 -6.68
C ALA A 123 -8.91 -8.75 -5.27
N GLY A 124 -8.18 -9.19 -4.24
CA GLY A 124 -8.49 -8.89 -2.83
C GLY A 124 -8.64 -7.39 -2.55
N MET A 125 -7.68 -6.56 -2.96
CA MET A 125 -7.76 -5.11 -2.73
C MET A 125 -8.77 -4.41 -3.62
N ASP A 126 -9.02 -4.93 -4.82
CA ASP A 126 -10.02 -4.34 -5.72
C ASP A 126 -11.43 -4.68 -5.23
N LEU A 127 -11.63 -5.88 -4.70
CA LEU A 127 -12.85 -6.28 -4.01
C LEU A 127 -13.06 -5.46 -2.73
N PHE A 128 -12.02 -5.25 -1.94
CA PHE A 128 -12.09 -4.40 -0.74
C PHE A 128 -12.51 -2.96 -1.08
N ASN A 129 -11.88 -2.35 -2.09
CA ASN A 129 -12.29 -1.03 -2.56
C ASN A 129 -13.69 -1.02 -3.22
N ALA A 130 -14.14 -2.15 -3.77
CA ALA A 130 -15.49 -2.27 -4.29
C ALA A 130 -16.56 -2.24 -3.19
N LEU A 131 -16.26 -2.69 -1.97
CA LEU A 131 -17.18 -2.55 -0.82
C LEU A 131 -17.52 -1.08 -0.56
N PHE A 132 -16.51 -0.21 -0.56
CA PHE A 132 -16.70 1.23 -0.39
C PHE A 132 -17.38 1.87 -1.60
N ALA A 133 -16.98 1.52 -2.82
CA ALA A 133 -17.61 2.04 -4.04
C ALA A 133 -19.10 1.66 -4.11
N ASN A 134 -19.45 0.45 -3.69
CA ASN A 134 -20.84 -0.02 -3.63
C ASN A 134 -21.67 0.74 -2.58
N LEU A 135 -21.05 1.28 -1.53
CA LEU A 135 -21.69 2.17 -0.56
C LEU A 135 -21.71 3.65 -1.00
N GLY A 136 -21.31 3.95 -2.25
CA GLY A 136 -21.32 5.29 -2.81
C GLY A 136 -20.10 6.16 -2.46
N PHE A 137 -19.05 5.60 -1.86
CA PHE A 137 -17.82 6.36 -1.62
C PHE A 137 -17.08 6.64 -2.94
N ASP A 138 -16.50 7.85 -3.05
CA ASP A 138 -15.77 8.24 -4.23
C ASP A 138 -14.47 7.42 -4.39
N LEU A 139 -14.25 6.97 -5.63
CA LEU A 139 -13.16 6.07 -5.98
C LEU A 139 -11.79 6.65 -5.68
N ARG A 140 -11.58 7.97 -5.82
CA ARG A 140 -10.26 8.57 -5.60
C ARG A 140 -9.89 8.56 -4.14
N HIS A 141 -10.83 9.01 -3.32
CA HIS A 141 -10.65 9.14 -1.88
C HIS A 141 -10.44 7.78 -1.22
N GLN A 142 -11.22 6.76 -1.61
CA GLN A 142 -11.06 5.41 -1.06
C GLN A 142 -9.71 4.77 -1.46
N LEU A 143 -9.24 5.01 -2.69
CA LEU A 143 -7.95 4.47 -3.14
C LEU A 143 -6.78 5.12 -2.40
N ALA A 144 -6.85 6.44 -2.22
CA ALA A 144 -5.87 7.18 -1.43
C ALA A 144 -5.88 6.70 0.02
N ALA A 145 -7.06 6.62 0.65
CA ALA A 145 -7.21 6.18 2.04
C ALA A 145 -6.68 4.75 2.24
N THR A 146 -7.03 3.82 1.34
CA THR A 146 -6.57 2.43 1.39
C THR A 146 -5.05 2.35 1.28
N GLY A 147 -4.44 3.09 0.35
CA GLY A 147 -2.99 3.16 0.20
C GLY A 147 -2.28 3.75 1.42
N LEU A 148 -2.85 4.77 2.05
CA LEU A 148 -2.32 5.40 3.26
C LEU A 148 -2.40 4.46 4.47
N ILE A 149 -3.54 3.78 4.68
CA ILE A 149 -3.71 2.80 5.77
C ILE A 149 -2.73 1.63 5.58
N ALA A 150 -2.62 1.11 4.36
CA ALA A 150 -1.65 0.08 4.02
C ALA A 150 -0.20 0.53 4.26
N SER A 151 0.11 1.80 3.98
CA SER A 151 1.42 2.41 4.24
C SER A 151 1.73 2.46 5.74
N ILE A 152 0.76 2.84 6.57
CA ILE A 152 0.91 2.83 8.04
C ILE A 152 1.15 1.39 8.53
N ALA A 153 0.36 0.43 8.07
CA ALA A 153 0.50 -0.97 8.44
C ALA A 153 1.87 -1.53 8.00
N THR A 154 2.31 -1.20 6.78
CA THR A 154 3.60 -1.60 6.23
C THR A 154 4.76 -1.01 7.03
N PHE A 155 4.71 0.28 7.35
CA PHE A 155 5.70 0.94 8.19
C PHE A 155 5.81 0.26 9.56
N TYR A 156 4.66 -0.01 10.19
CA TYR A 156 4.62 -0.69 11.49
C TYR A 156 5.18 -2.11 11.42
N ALA A 157 4.83 -2.88 10.38
CA ALA A 157 5.32 -4.24 10.20
C ALA A 157 6.84 -4.29 9.99
N PHE A 158 7.39 -3.43 9.13
CA PHE A 158 8.85 -3.32 8.96
C PHE A 158 9.56 -2.87 10.24
N TYR A 159 8.98 -1.90 10.95
CA TYR A 159 9.52 -1.44 12.23
C TYR A 159 9.58 -2.58 13.25
N ARG A 160 8.52 -3.39 13.35
CA ARG A 160 8.45 -4.54 14.27
C ARG A 160 9.41 -5.67 13.86
N TRP A 161 9.57 -5.90 12.57
CA TRP A 161 10.39 -7.00 12.04
C TRP A 161 11.90 -6.70 12.10
N SER A 162 12.35 -5.53 11.66
CA SER A 162 13.78 -5.19 11.54
C SER A 162 14.12 -3.75 11.93
N GLY A 163 13.21 -3.04 12.60
CA GLY A 163 13.44 -1.69 13.09
C GLY A 163 13.60 -0.65 11.98
N ALA A 164 14.34 0.43 12.29
CA ALA A 164 14.59 1.53 11.34
C ALA A 164 15.35 1.07 10.08
N PHE A 165 16.17 0.02 10.19
CA PHE A 165 16.91 -0.54 9.06
C PHE A 165 15.98 -1.16 8.00
N GLY A 166 14.95 -1.90 8.42
CA GLY A 166 13.96 -2.46 7.50
C GLY A 166 13.21 -1.39 6.70
N ILE A 167 12.79 -0.34 7.39
CA ILE A 167 12.07 0.80 6.78
C ILE A 167 12.96 1.50 5.75
N ALA A 168 14.22 1.80 6.12
CA ALA A 168 15.18 2.43 5.23
C ALA A 168 15.51 1.53 4.03
N GLY A 169 15.75 0.23 4.26
CA GLY A 169 16.02 -0.74 3.19
C GLY A 169 14.85 -0.90 2.22
N PHE A 170 13.61 -0.82 2.71
CA PHE A 170 12.42 -0.84 1.86
C PHE A 170 12.27 0.42 1.02
N LEU A 171 12.48 1.60 1.61
CA LEU A 171 12.27 2.88 0.95
C LEU A 171 13.38 3.25 -0.04
N PHE A 172 14.63 2.95 0.34
CA PHE A 172 15.83 3.35 -0.38
C PHE A 172 16.52 2.21 -1.14
N ASN A 173 15.89 1.03 -1.27
CA ASN A 173 16.33 0.09 -2.30
C ASN A 173 16.15 0.76 -3.67
N GLY A 174 17.14 0.71 -4.56
CA GLY A 174 17.05 1.47 -5.81
C GLY A 174 18.35 1.70 -6.58
N GLY A 175 19.45 1.11 -6.13
CA GLY A 175 20.76 1.21 -6.79
C GLY A 175 21.55 2.43 -6.34
N VAL A 176 22.58 2.81 -7.10
CA VAL A 176 23.48 3.94 -6.76
C VAL A 176 23.29 5.16 -7.65
N ALA A 177 22.30 5.19 -8.56
CA ALA A 177 22.11 6.34 -9.46
C ALA A 177 21.76 7.66 -8.73
N GLY A 178 21.18 7.62 -7.52
CA GLY A 178 21.05 8.78 -6.64
C GLY A 178 22.38 9.35 -6.14
N TYR A 179 23.47 8.59 -6.18
CA TYR A 179 24.81 9.10 -5.84
C TYR A 179 25.42 9.94 -6.96
N GLU A 180 24.86 9.93 -8.18
CA GLU A 180 25.26 10.87 -9.24
C GLU A 180 24.99 12.33 -8.83
N PHE A 181 24.06 12.57 -7.89
CA PHE A 181 23.90 13.89 -7.28
C PHE A 181 25.21 14.40 -6.66
N PHE A 182 25.99 13.56 -5.99
CA PHE A 182 27.25 13.97 -5.37
C PHE A 182 28.36 14.28 -6.39
N GLN A 183 28.18 13.86 -7.64
CA GLN A 183 29.12 14.17 -8.73
C GLN A 183 28.66 15.38 -9.54
N THR A 184 27.36 15.46 -9.86
CA THR A 184 26.81 16.48 -10.75
C THR A 184 26.24 17.70 -10.03
N TRP A 185 25.92 17.58 -8.73
CA TRP A 185 25.20 18.57 -7.92
C TRP A 185 23.86 19.02 -8.52
N LYS A 186 23.28 18.23 -9.42
CA LYS A 186 22.00 18.50 -10.08
C LYS A 186 20.94 17.53 -9.60
N PHE A 187 19.79 18.08 -9.21
CA PHE A 187 18.58 17.28 -9.01
C PHE A 187 17.98 16.95 -10.38
N LEU A 188 18.36 15.80 -10.93
CA LEU A 188 17.80 15.26 -12.16
C LEU A 188 16.67 14.29 -11.82
N ALA A 189 15.59 14.34 -12.62
CA ALA A 189 14.50 13.36 -12.54
C ALA A 189 14.95 12.06 -13.21
N TYR A 190 15.67 11.21 -12.48
CA TYR A 190 16.16 9.90 -12.95
C TYR A 190 15.03 8.87 -13.21
N GLN A 191 13.76 9.28 -13.11
CA GLN A 191 12.60 8.46 -13.48
C GLN A 191 12.19 8.67 -14.95
N ASP A 192 12.51 9.85 -15.51
CA ASP A 192 12.11 10.25 -16.87
C ASP A 192 13.25 10.08 -17.89
N THR A 193 14.44 9.65 -17.44
CA THR A 193 15.60 9.44 -18.30
C THR A 193 15.57 8.06 -18.99
N PRO A 194 15.72 7.99 -20.34
CA PRO A 194 15.65 6.72 -21.07
C PRO A 194 16.80 5.74 -20.76
N THR A 195 17.92 6.20 -20.22
CA THR A 195 19.17 5.41 -20.08
C THR A 195 19.42 4.91 -18.65
N ILE A 196 18.89 5.59 -17.64
CA ILE A 196 19.04 5.23 -16.21
C ILE A 196 17.69 5.47 -15.56
N SER A 197 17.01 4.38 -15.19
CA SER A 197 15.72 4.43 -14.49
C SER A 197 15.95 3.97 -13.05
N TRP A 198 15.94 4.91 -12.11
CA TRP A 198 15.98 4.57 -10.68
C TRP A 198 14.66 3.88 -10.30
N LYS A 199 14.74 2.63 -9.83
CA LYS A 199 13.58 1.80 -9.49
C LYS A 199 13.71 1.29 -8.07
N SER A 200 12.93 1.85 -7.14
CA SER A 200 12.74 1.26 -5.82
C SER A 200 11.55 0.31 -5.81
N ILE A 201 11.60 -0.72 -4.97
CA ILE A 201 10.51 -1.65 -4.65
C ILE A 201 9.30 -0.84 -4.16
N ALA A 202 9.52 0.17 -3.31
CA ALA A 202 8.45 1.03 -2.83
C ALA A 202 7.69 1.70 -4.01
N LEU A 203 8.41 2.24 -4.99
CA LEU A 203 7.79 2.94 -6.12
C LEU A 203 7.23 2.00 -7.19
N THR A 204 7.97 0.95 -7.54
CA THR A 204 7.70 0.11 -8.72
C THR A 204 6.87 -1.12 -8.43
N MET A 205 6.78 -1.52 -7.16
CA MET A 205 5.97 -2.66 -6.74
C MET A 205 4.91 -2.25 -5.72
N PHE A 206 5.27 -1.60 -4.62
CA PHE A 206 4.30 -1.34 -3.54
C PHE A 206 3.19 -0.36 -3.94
N VAL A 207 3.51 0.69 -4.69
CA VAL A 207 2.51 1.68 -5.18
C VAL A 207 1.66 1.12 -6.33
N THR A 208 2.23 0.24 -7.16
CA THR A 208 1.59 -0.28 -8.38
C THR A 208 0.81 -1.57 -8.10
N GLN A 209 1.45 -2.55 -7.47
CA GLN A 209 0.86 -3.83 -7.15
C GLN A 209 0.04 -3.75 -5.88
N ARG A 210 -1.26 -3.52 -6.06
CA ARG A 210 -2.21 -3.44 -4.95
C ARG A 210 -2.19 -4.65 -4.03
N GLY A 211 -1.86 -5.84 -4.54
CA GLY A 211 -1.68 -7.04 -3.72
C GLY A 211 -0.70 -6.87 -2.56
N LEU A 212 0.34 -6.05 -2.75
CA LEU A 212 1.37 -5.80 -1.73
C LEU A 212 0.87 -4.91 -0.59
N LEU A 213 -0.20 -4.13 -0.79
CA LEU A 213 -0.76 -3.25 0.23
C LEU A 213 -1.24 -4.00 1.46
N TYR A 214 -1.68 -5.25 1.30
CA TYR A 214 -2.03 -6.12 2.43
C TYR A 214 -1.04 -7.27 2.63
N ALA A 215 -0.38 -7.76 1.56
CA ALA A 215 0.52 -8.90 1.69
C ALA A 215 1.78 -8.58 2.51
N ILE A 216 2.38 -7.39 2.34
CA ILE A 216 3.55 -6.99 3.13
C ILE A 216 3.22 -6.87 4.62
N PRO A 217 2.22 -6.08 5.03
CA PRO A 217 1.90 -5.96 6.45
C PRO A 217 1.43 -7.28 7.05
N ALA A 218 0.68 -8.12 6.31
CA ALA A 218 0.25 -9.42 6.82
C ALA A 218 1.40 -10.45 6.91
N GLY A 219 2.35 -10.42 5.97
CA GLY A 219 3.46 -11.37 5.93
C GLY A 219 4.61 -11.05 6.90
N LEU A 220 4.73 -9.80 7.34
CA LEU A 220 5.77 -9.33 8.27
C LEU A 220 5.27 -9.15 9.71
N ALA A 221 3.95 -9.20 9.94
CA ALA A 221 3.34 -9.02 11.26
C ALA A 221 3.51 -10.23 12.19
#